data_AF-A0A821L9K6-F1
#
_entry.id   AF-A0A821L9K6-F1
#
_cell.length_a   1.000
_cell.length_b   1.000
_cell.length_c   1.000
_cell.angle_alpha   90.00
_cell.angle_beta   90.00
_cell.angle_gamma   90.00
#
_symmetry.space_group_name_H-M   'P 1'
#
loop_
_entity.id
_entity.type
_entity.pdbx_description
1 polymer ?
#
loop_
_entity_poly.entity_id
_entity_poly.type
_entity_poly.pdbx_seq_one_letter_code
_entity_poly.pdbx_strand_id
1 'polypeptide(L)'
;MSASKYCQHKFTLIEQLPNELFLETFDYLNGVDIVYAFSQLNNRFQHLLIKYVNTFDFKSINKVKFDYVTHHHDICQWRSLRLSEDNQTPGQIKLFCQLFPPAQYISQLQSLSILNMKPKCAKEILSQLVS
;
A
#
# COMPACT_ATOMS: atom_id res chain seq x y z
N MET A 1 45.28 -23.51 31.10
CA MET A 1 44.76 -23.03 29.79
C MET A 1 43.26 -22.93 29.91
N SER A 2 42.74 -21.70 30.03
CA SER A 2 41.32 -21.44 30.30
C SER A 2 40.57 -21.29 28.97
N ALA A 3 39.61 -22.17 28.72
CA ALA A 3 38.75 -22.08 27.54
C ALA A 3 37.74 -20.93 27.75
N SER A 4 37.90 -19.87 26.95
CA SER A 4 36.93 -18.78 26.83
C SER A 4 35.58 -19.34 26.36
N LYS A 5 34.61 -19.43 27.27
CA LYS A 5 33.20 -19.66 26.94
C LYS A 5 32.63 -18.41 26.29
N TYR A 6 32.76 -18.29 24.98
CA TYR A 6 31.99 -17.31 24.22
C TYR A 6 30.50 -17.69 24.31
N CYS A 7 29.70 -16.87 25.01
CA CYS A 7 28.25 -16.91 24.88
C CYS A 7 27.90 -16.61 23.42
N GLN A 8 27.46 -17.62 22.68
CA GLN A 8 26.85 -17.42 21.37
C GLN A 8 25.52 -16.69 21.60
N HIS A 9 25.52 -15.37 21.43
CA HIS A 9 24.28 -14.62 21.29
C HIS A 9 23.58 -15.12 20.03
N LYS A 10 22.54 -15.93 20.21
CA LYS A 10 21.71 -16.43 19.13
C LYS A 10 20.78 -15.28 18.72
N PHE A 11 21.15 -14.56 17.67
CA PHE A 11 20.28 -13.53 17.10
C PHE A 11 19.11 -14.22 16.41
N THR A 12 17.89 -13.80 16.75
CA THR A 12 16.70 -14.20 16.01
C THR A 12 16.65 -13.36 14.73
N LEU A 13 16.57 -14.02 13.59
CA LEU A 13 16.38 -13.35 12.31
C LEU A 13 14.93 -12.84 12.22
N ILE A 14 14.71 -11.71 11.55
CA ILE A 14 13.36 -11.14 11.39
C ILE A 14 12.43 -12.16 10.72
N GLU A 15 12.94 -12.96 9.79
CA GLU A 15 12.23 -14.00 9.07
C GLU A 15 11.75 -15.15 9.96
N GLN A 16 12.25 -15.25 11.20
CA GLN A 16 11.82 -16.26 12.17
C GLN A 16 10.68 -15.77 13.06
N LEU A 17 10.35 -14.48 13.03
CA LEU A 17 9.21 -13.96 13.78
C LEU A 17 7.89 -14.53 13.22
N PRO A 18 6.88 -14.78 14.06
CA PRO A 18 5.55 -15.22 13.64
C PRO A 18 4.83 -14.17 12.77
N ASN A 19 3.86 -14.59 11.95
CA ASN A 19 3.12 -13.67 11.06
C ASN A 19 2.34 -12.62 11.85
N GLU A 20 1.84 -13.03 13.01
CA GLU A 20 1.02 -12.27 13.95
C GLU A 20 1.71 -10.96 14.35
N LEU A 21 3.02 -10.99 14.60
CA LEU A 21 3.77 -9.77 14.96
C LEU A 21 3.88 -8.79 13.79
N PHE A 22 3.98 -9.29 12.55
CA PHE A 22 3.98 -8.43 11.37
C PHE A 22 2.59 -7.83 11.13
N LEU A 23 1.53 -8.61 11.31
CA LEU A 23 0.16 -8.11 11.19
C LEU A 23 -0.14 -7.06 12.26
N GLU A 24 0.27 -7.30 13.51
CA GLU A 24 0.16 -6.32 14.58
C GLU A 24 0.97 -5.06 14.26
N THR A 25 2.16 -5.19 13.66
CA THR A 25 2.94 -4.03 13.19
C THR A 25 2.23 -3.27 12.06
N PHE A 26 1.58 -3.99 11.14
CA PHE A 26 0.86 -3.40 10.01
C PHE A 26 -0.32 -2.55 10.48
N ASP A 27 -0.97 -2.90 11.59
CA ASP A 27 -2.10 -2.12 12.14
C ASP A 27 -1.71 -0.68 12.54
N TYR A 28 -0.42 -0.41 12.78
CA TYR A 28 0.10 0.93 13.11
C TYR A 28 0.60 1.71 11.89
N LEU A 29 0.64 1.10 10.71
CA LEU A 29 1.22 1.68 9.49
C LEU A 29 0.15 1.87 8.42
N ASN A 30 0.31 2.89 7.57
CA ASN A 30 -0.52 2.98 6.38
C ASN A 30 -0.06 1.94 5.33
N GLY A 31 -0.97 1.53 4.44
CA GLY A 31 -0.66 0.54 3.41
C GLY A 31 0.51 0.93 2.49
N VAL A 32 0.71 2.23 2.22
CA VAL A 32 1.82 2.73 1.38
C VAL A 32 3.16 2.39 2.01
N ASP A 33 3.32 2.70 3.29
CA ASP A 33 4.56 2.47 4.03
C ASP A 33 4.82 0.98 4.24
N ILE A 34 3.76 0.18 4.44
CA ILE A 34 3.87 -1.28 4.51
C ILE A 34 4.39 -1.86 3.19
N VAL A 35 3.76 -1.51 2.05
CA VAL A 35 4.21 -1.99 0.73
C VAL A 35 5.65 -1.53 0.45
N TYR A 36 5.96 -0.26 0.75
CA TYR A 36 7.30 0.27 0.54
C TYR A 36 8.37 -0.44 1.38
N ALA A 37 8.06 -0.79 2.62
CA ALA A 37 9.00 -1.44 3.52
C ALA A 37 9.14 -2.96 3.29
N PHE A 38 8.05 -3.65 2.96
CA PHE A 38 8.01 -5.11 2.97
C PHE A 38 7.88 -5.77 1.59
N SER A 39 7.59 -5.02 0.53
CA SER A 39 7.52 -5.62 -0.80
C SER A 39 8.90 -6.04 -1.30
N GLN A 40 8.94 -7.09 -2.12
CA GLN A 40 10.17 -7.64 -2.71
C GLN A 40 11.24 -8.13 -1.70
N LEU A 41 10.96 -8.13 -0.40
CA LEU A 41 11.90 -8.68 0.60
C LEU A 41 11.97 -10.20 0.54
N ASN A 42 10.81 -10.87 0.50
CA ASN A 42 10.69 -12.31 0.27
C ASN A 42 9.23 -12.70 -0.02
N ASN A 43 9.03 -13.93 -0.48
CA ASN A 43 7.71 -14.47 -0.82
C ASN A 43 6.75 -14.49 0.37
N ARG A 44 7.24 -14.69 1.60
CA ARG A 44 6.40 -14.70 2.79
C ARG A 44 5.77 -13.32 3.02
N PHE A 45 6.56 -12.25 2.95
CA PHE A 45 6.03 -10.89 3.05
C PHE A 45 5.12 -10.54 1.88
N GLN A 46 5.47 -10.93 0.65
CA GLN A 46 4.59 -10.69 -0.49
C GLN A 46 3.20 -11.31 -0.30
N HIS A 47 3.11 -12.53 0.25
CA HIS A 47 1.83 -13.15 0.58
C HIS A 47 1.07 -12.40 1.69
N LEU A 48 1.77 -11.89 2.70
CA LEU A 48 1.16 -11.08 3.74
C LEU A 48 0.60 -9.76 3.18
N LEU A 49 1.34 -9.09 2.30
CA LEU A 49 0.90 -7.87 1.63
C LEU A 49 -0.40 -8.11 0.85
N ILE A 50 -0.41 -9.12 -0.02
CA ILE A 50 -1.58 -9.46 -0.85
C ILE A 50 -2.81 -9.76 0.02
N LYS A 51 -2.62 -10.47 1.13
CA LYS A 51 -3.74 -10.95 1.95
C LYS A 51 -4.30 -9.89 2.90
N TYR A 52 -3.43 -9.06 3.49
CA TYR A 52 -3.82 -8.21 4.62
C TYR A 52 -3.73 -6.72 4.35
N VAL A 53 -2.99 -6.27 3.33
CA VAL A 53 -2.83 -4.84 3.04
C VAL A 53 -3.76 -4.46 1.90
N ASN A 54 -4.92 -3.90 2.24
CA ASN A 54 -5.95 -3.53 1.26
C ASN A 54 -6.46 -2.08 1.42
N THR A 55 -5.88 -1.33 2.35
CA THR A 55 -6.26 0.04 2.65
C THR A 55 -5.08 0.97 2.43
N PHE A 56 -5.27 1.97 1.56
CA PHE A 56 -4.22 2.91 1.17
C PHE A 56 -4.68 4.35 1.39
N ASP A 57 -3.90 5.10 2.18
CA ASP A 57 -4.03 6.55 2.29
C ASP A 57 -2.91 7.20 1.47
N PHE A 58 -3.29 7.76 0.32
CA PHE A 58 -2.38 8.44 -0.58
C PHE A 58 -2.37 9.97 -0.41
N LYS A 59 -2.98 10.51 0.66
CA LYS A 59 -3.17 11.95 0.85
C LYS A 59 -1.88 12.76 0.79
N SER A 60 -0.76 12.24 1.26
CA SER A 60 0.48 13.01 1.40
C SER A 60 1.70 12.21 0.94
N ILE A 61 1.60 11.60 -0.24
CA ILE A 61 2.68 10.80 -0.83
C ILE A 61 3.15 11.35 -2.17
N ASN A 62 4.47 11.40 -2.40
CA ASN A 62 4.98 11.82 -3.69
C ASN A 62 4.66 10.79 -4.80
N LYS A 63 4.78 11.23 -6.06
CA LYS A 63 4.54 10.39 -7.23
C LYS A 63 5.37 9.09 -7.22
N VAL A 64 6.62 9.14 -6.77
CA VAL A 64 7.52 7.97 -6.75
C VAL A 64 6.96 6.88 -5.82
N LYS A 65 6.50 7.24 -4.63
CA LYS A 65 5.83 6.29 -3.72
C LYS A 65 4.54 5.76 -4.32
N PHE A 66 3.77 6.61 -5.00
CA PHE A 66 2.51 6.20 -5.62
C PHE A 66 2.76 5.16 -6.71
N ASP A 67 3.67 5.47 -7.64
CA ASP A 67 4.08 4.57 -8.71
C ASP A 67 4.59 3.26 -8.11
N TYR A 68 5.45 3.33 -7.09
CA TYR A 68 6.00 2.14 -6.43
C TYR A 68 4.91 1.21 -5.92
N VAL A 69 3.92 1.73 -5.19
CA VAL A 69 2.81 0.93 -4.65
C VAL A 69 2.00 0.29 -5.78
N THR A 70 1.64 1.06 -6.81
CA THR A 70 0.86 0.53 -7.95
C THR A 70 1.60 -0.55 -8.74
N HIS A 71 2.93 -0.56 -8.75
CA HIS A 71 3.72 -1.59 -9.43
C HIS A 71 3.91 -2.86 -8.59
N HIS A 72 3.93 -2.74 -7.26
CA HIS A 72 4.32 -3.84 -6.36
C HIS A 72 3.16 -4.46 -5.60
N HIS A 73 1.97 -3.90 -5.72
CA HIS A 73 0.78 -4.40 -5.05
C HIS A 73 -0.41 -4.48 -5.99
N ASP A 74 -1.18 -5.56 -5.86
CA ASP A 74 -2.32 -5.82 -6.72
C ASP A 74 -3.46 -4.84 -6.40
N ILE A 75 -3.71 -3.96 -7.36
CA ILE A 75 -4.75 -2.95 -7.31
C ILE A 75 -6.16 -3.55 -7.18
N CYS A 76 -6.35 -4.80 -7.63
CA CYS A 76 -7.64 -5.49 -7.59
C CYS A 76 -8.04 -5.89 -6.16
N GLN A 77 -7.10 -5.91 -5.22
CA GLN A 77 -7.35 -6.24 -3.81
C GLN A 77 -7.66 -5.00 -2.96
N TRP A 78 -7.64 -3.80 -3.54
CA TRP A 78 -7.81 -2.56 -2.79
C TRP A 78 -9.27 -2.41 -2.35
N ARG A 79 -9.49 -2.22 -1.05
CA ARG A 79 -10.81 -2.07 -0.44
C ARG A 79 -11.11 -0.65 -0.02
N SER A 80 -10.10 0.09 0.45
CA SER A 80 -10.28 1.47 0.89
C SER A 80 -9.15 2.34 0.39
N LEU A 81 -9.50 3.43 -0.28
CA LEU A 81 -8.55 4.36 -0.87
C LEU A 81 -8.86 5.78 -0.45
N ARG A 82 -7.83 6.53 -0.09
CA ARG A 82 -7.90 7.98 0.04
C ARG A 82 -6.93 8.64 -0.93
N LEU A 83 -7.45 9.47 -1.82
CA LEU A 83 -6.69 10.27 -2.79
C LEU A 83 -6.75 11.75 -2.39
N SER A 84 -5.71 12.51 -2.73
CA SER A 84 -5.64 13.96 -2.57
C SER A 84 -5.07 14.61 -3.82
N GLU A 85 -5.61 15.75 -4.19
CA GLU A 85 -5.09 16.61 -5.25
C GLU A 85 -4.53 17.90 -4.64
N ASP A 86 -3.61 17.76 -3.70
CA ASP A 86 -2.93 18.90 -3.07
C ASP A 86 -1.56 19.19 -3.71
N ASN A 87 -0.87 20.22 -3.19
CA ASN A 87 0.41 20.66 -3.72
C ASN A 87 1.54 19.61 -3.57
N GLN A 88 1.39 18.62 -2.68
CA GLN A 88 2.36 17.52 -2.53
C GLN A 88 2.12 16.41 -3.56
N THR A 89 0.88 16.29 -4.05
CA THR A 89 0.44 15.19 -4.93
C THR A 89 -0.28 15.67 -6.21
N PRO A 90 0.27 16.66 -6.96
CA PRO A 90 -0.43 17.20 -8.13
C PRO A 90 -0.61 16.14 -9.21
N GLY A 91 -1.82 16.01 -9.74
CA GLY A 91 -2.19 15.07 -10.79
C GLY A 91 -2.43 13.64 -10.32
N GLN A 92 -2.41 13.37 -9.01
CA GLN A 92 -2.62 12.03 -8.46
C GLN A 92 -3.96 11.43 -8.89
N ILE A 93 -5.03 12.22 -8.84
CA ILE A 93 -6.37 11.75 -9.24
C ILE A 93 -6.37 11.38 -10.73
N LYS A 94 -5.80 12.24 -11.58
CA LYS A 94 -5.71 11.97 -13.02
C LYS A 94 -4.91 10.71 -13.29
N LEU A 95 -3.79 10.53 -12.60
CA LEU A 95 -2.93 9.37 -12.75
C LEU A 95 -3.61 8.09 -12.25
N PHE A 96 -4.39 8.17 -11.17
CA PHE A 96 -5.28 7.09 -10.75
C PHE A 96 -6.29 6.73 -11.86
N CYS A 97 -7.01 7.69 -12.43
CA CYS A 97 -7.96 7.40 -13.52
C CYS A 97 -7.29 6.83 -14.80
N GLN A 98 -6.00 7.13 -15.03
CA GLN A 98 -5.26 6.60 -16.18
C GLN A 98 -4.76 5.17 -15.96
N LEU A 99 -4.33 4.86 -14.73
CA LEU A 99 -3.84 3.52 -14.38
C LEU A 99 -4.98 2.52 -14.14
N PHE A 100 -6.17 3.01 -13.81
CA PHE A 100 -7.33 2.21 -13.46
C PHE A 100 -8.47 2.40 -14.48
N PRO A 101 -8.37 1.86 -15.72
CA PRO A 101 -9.53 1.75 -16.61
C PRO A 101 -10.52 0.71 -16.03
N PRO A 102 -11.74 0.53 -16.58
CA PRO A 102 -13.05 0.68 -15.90
C PRO A 102 -13.26 -0.12 -14.60
N ALA A 103 -14.38 0.12 -13.90
CA ALA A 103 -14.76 -0.43 -12.58
C ALA A 103 -14.38 -1.90 -12.29
N GLN A 104 -14.31 -2.76 -13.32
CA GLN A 104 -13.87 -4.15 -13.21
C GLN A 104 -12.51 -4.35 -12.49
N TYR A 105 -11.57 -3.42 -12.62
CA TYR A 105 -10.24 -3.54 -12.00
C TYR A 105 -10.22 -3.15 -10.51
N ILE A 106 -11.30 -2.55 -10.01
CA ILE A 106 -11.44 -2.19 -8.58
C ILE A 106 -12.69 -2.83 -7.99
N SER A 107 -12.99 -4.06 -8.41
CA SER A 107 -14.17 -4.82 -8.00
C SER A 107 -14.29 -5.04 -6.49
N GLN A 108 -13.18 -4.96 -5.74
CA GLN A 108 -13.18 -5.06 -4.27
C GLN A 108 -13.25 -3.71 -3.55
N LEU A 109 -13.29 -2.58 -4.27
CA LEU A 109 -13.31 -1.26 -3.67
C LEU A 109 -14.63 -1.03 -2.93
N GLN A 110 -14.54 -0.80 -1.63
CA GLN A 110 -15.67 -0.54 -0.75
C GLN A 110 -15.73 0.93 -0.31
N SER A 111 -14.59 1.60 -0.28
CA SER A 111 -14.46 2.98 0.19
C SER A 111 -13.50 3.77 -0.69
N LEU A 112 -13.96 4.92 -1.17
CA LEU A 112 -13.15 5.89 -1.90
C LEU A 112 -13.37 7.28 -1.31
N SER A 113 -12.29 7.88 -0.80
CA SER A 113 -12.27 9.23 -0.27
C SER A 113 -11.39 10.09 -1.16
N ILE A 114 -11.93 11.18 -1.71
CA ILE A 114 -11.18 12.09 -2.56
C ILE A 114 -11.17 13.47 -1.92
N LEU A 115 -9.97 13.97 -1.63
CA LEU A 115 -9.75 15.25 -0.98
C LEU A 115 -9.25 16.29 -1.99
N ASN A 116 -9.60 17.56 -1.77
CA ASN A 116 -9.15 18.71 -2.57
C ASN A 116 -9.45 18.58 -4.08
N MET A 117 -10.51 17.86 -4.43
CA MET A 117 -10.86 17.56 -5.81
C MET A 117 -11.26 18.81 -6.60
N LYS A 118 -10.67 19.00 -7.77
CA LYS A 118 -11.13 20.01 -8.73
C LYS A 118 -12.48 19.58 -9.33
N PRO A 119 -13.49 20.48 -9.45
CA PRO A 119 -14.83 20.13 -9.91
C PRO A 119 -14.90 19.43 -11.28
N LYS A 120 -13.95 19.71 -12.19
CA LYS A 120 -13.88 19.08 -13.51
C LYS A 120 -13.57 17.58 -13.44
N CYS A 121 -12.72 17.15 -12.50
CA CYS A 121 -12.31 15.75 -12.36
C CYS A 121 -13.41 14.87 -11.73
N ALA A 122 -14.35 15.47 -10.99
CA ALA A 122 -15.45 14.74 -10.34
C ALA A 122 -16.31 13.96 -11.33
N LYS A 123 -16.62 14.59 -12.48
CA LYS A 123 -17.42 13.96 -13.53
C LYS A 123 -16.70 12.78 -14.18
N GLU A 124 -15.40 12.87 -14.39
CA GLU A 124 -14.59 11.81 -14.98
C GLU A 124 -14.58 10.55 -14.09
N ILE A 125 -14.35 10.70 -12.79
CA ILE A 125 -14.33 9.56 -11.86
C ILE A 125 -15.71 8.92 -11.72
N LEU A 126 -16.76 9.73 -11.56
CA LEU A 126 -18.13 9.20 -11.46
C LEU A 126 -18.50 8.41 -12.72
N SER A 127 -18.05 8.84 -13.91
CA SER A 127 -18.29 8.08 -15.15
C SER A 127 -17.55 6.74 -15.21
N GLN A 128 -16.40 6.61 -14.54
CA GLN A 128 -15.60 5.38 -14.51
C GLN A 128 -16.08 4.38 -13.45
N LEU A 129 -16.72 4.86 -12.37
CA LEU A 129 -17.19 4.03 -11.26
C LEU A 129 -18.60 3.45 -11.47
N VAL A 130 -19.40 4.04 -12.36
CA VAL A 130 -20.82 3.66 -12.59
C VAL A 130 -20.99 2.79 -13.85
N SER A 131 -19.90 2.35 -14.49
CA SER A 131 -19.95 1.51 -15.70
C SER A 131 -19.92 0.00 -15.42
#